data_AF-A0A973AU13-F1
#
_entry.id   AF-A0A973AU13-F1
#
_cell.length_a   1.000
_cell.length_b   1.000
_cell.length_c   1.000
_cell.angle_alpha   90.00
_cell.angle_beta   90.00
_cell.angle_gamma   90.00
#
_symmetry.space_group_name_H-M   'P 1'
#
loop_
_entity.id
_entity.type
_entity.pdbx_description
1 polymer ?
#
loop_
_entity_poly.entity_id
_entity_poly.type
_entity_poly.pdbx_seq_one_letter_code
_entity_poly.pdbx_strand_id
1 'polypeptide(L)'
;MAGADYTSGFGGTSSATPHIGGVVALLISLKADLNPSQVTEALQMSAIPVGEIYSNHCGSGRVDALAAIEYVRNNFRKKLN
;
A
#
# COMPACT_ATOMS: atom_id res chain seq x y z
N MET A 1 -6.52 13.90 -32.54
CA MET A 1 -7.15 14.61 -31.41
C MET A 1 -6.92 13.76 -30.18
N ALA A 2 -6.27 14.33 -29.15
CA ALA A 2 -5.74 13.58 -28.01
C ALA A 2 -6.82 13.07 -27.03
N GLY A 3 -6.62 11.84 -26.54
CA GLY A 3 -7.08 11.21 -25.29
C GLY A 3 -8.43 11.62 -24.67
N ALA A 4 -9.46 10.80 -24.89
CA ALA A 4 -10.77 10.91 -24.23
C ALA A 4 -11.05 9.79 -23.19
N ASP A 5 -10.03 9.05 -22.76
CA ASP A 5 -10.19 7.93 -21.80
C ASP A 5 -9.95 8.32 -20.33
N TYR A 6 -9.63 9.59 -20.05
CA TYR A 6 -9.38 10.08 -18.70
C TYR A 6 -10.59 10.80 -18.14
N THR A 7 -11.04 10.37 -16.96
CA THR A 7 -12.09 11.07 -16.19
C THR A 7 -11.47 12.07 -15.23
N SER A 8 -11.96 13.31 -15.23
CA SER A 8 -11.57 14.34 -14.26
C SER A 8 -12.34 14.23 -12.93
N GLY A 9 -13.25 13.26 -12.80
CA GLY A 9 -14.28 13.23 -11.76
C GLY A 9 -14.24 12.02 -10.83
N PHE A 10 -13.12 11.31 -10.72
CA PHE A 10 -13.00 10.15 -9.81
C PHE A 10 -12.12 10.47 -8.61
N GLY A 11 -12.75 10.85 -7.49
CA GLY A 11 -12.10 11.14 -6.22
C GLY A 11 -12.85 10.53 -5.04
N GLY A 12 -12.22 10.55 -3.86
CA GLY A 12 -12.79 10.03 -2.62
C GLY A 12 -12.18 8.70 -2.17
N THR A 13 -12.73 8.11 -1.11
CA THR A 13 -12.23 6.86 -0.51
C THR A 13 -12.30 5.69 -1.50
N SER A 14 -13.29 5.66 -2.38
CA SER A 14 -13.41 4.67 -3.46
C SER A 14 -12.24 4.73 -4.44
N SER A 15 -11.61 5.89 -4.64
CA SER A 15 -10.40 6.03 -5.45
C SER A 15 -9.15 5.66 -4.66
N ALA A 16 -9.14 5.79 -3.33
CA ALA A 16 -8.05 5.33 -2.48
C ALA A 16 -7.95 3.79 -2.45
N THR A 17 -9.08 3.07 -2.47
CA THR A 17 -9.11 1.59 -2.49
C THR A 17 -8.28 0.97 -3.62
N PRO A 18 -8.45 1.31 -4.92
CA PRO A 18 -7.65 0.74 -5.99
C PRO A 18 -6.18 1.21 -5.95
N HIS A 19 -5.86 2.36 -5.35
CA HIS A 19 -4.45 2.74 -5.12
C HIS A 19 -3.79 1.76 -4.16
N ILE A 20 -4.44 1.43 -3.03
CA ILE A 20 -3.93 0.41 -2.10
C ILE A 20 -3.90 -0.97 -2.76
N GLY A 21 -4.90 -1.32 -3.56
CA GLY A 21 -4.89 -2.56 -4.36
C GLY A 21 -3.66 -2.67 -5.27
N GLY A 22 -3.25 -1.57 -5.92
CA GLY A 22 -2.02 -1.50 -6.71
C GLY A 22 -0.76 -1.71 -5.87
N VAL A 23 -0.67 -1.10 -4.68
CA VAL A 23 0.46 -1.32 -3.77
C VAL A 23 0.52 -2.77 -3.31
N VAL A 24 -0.61 -3.37 -2.93
CA VAL A 24 -0.67 -4.79 -2.55
C VAL A 24 -0.22 -5.69 -3.70
N ALA A 25 -0.63 -5.39 -4.94
CA ALA A 25 -0.16 -6.12 -6.10
C ALA A 25 1.38 -6.07 -6.24
N LEU A 26 2.02 -4.92 -5.99
CA LEU A 26 3.48 -4.81 -5.97
C LEU A 26 4.12 -5.68 -4.87
N LEU A 27 3.53 -5.69 -3.67
CA LEU A 27 4.03 -6.52 -2.56
C LEU A 27 3.94 -8.02 -2.87
N ILE A 28 2.82 -8.47 -3.43
CA ILE A 28 2.62 -9.87 -3.85
C ILE A 28 3.55 -10.23 -5.03
N SER A 29 3.77 -9.30 -5.97
CA SER A 29 4.73 -9.48 -7.08
C SER A 29 6.15 -9.72 -6.59
N LEU A 30 6.52 -9.06 -5.47
CA LEU A 30 7.79 -9.25 -4.80
C LEU A 30 7.83 -10.57 -4.01
N LYS A 31 6.75 -10.93 -3.33
CA LYS A 31 6.64 -12.12 -2.48
C LYS A 31 5.22 -12.70 -2.52
N ALA A 32 5.03 -13.75 -3.32
CA ALA A 32 3.72 -14.33 -3.60
C ALA A 32 3.08 -15.08 -2.41
N ASP A 33 3.87 -15.48 -1.41
CA ASP A 33 3.41 -16.20 -0.21
C ASP A 33 3.10 -15.27 0.98
N LEU A 34 3.01 -13.95 0.75
CA LEU A 34 2.52 -13.02 1.78
C LEU A 34 1.07 -13.34 2.15
N ASN A 35 0.81 -13.45 3.45
CA ASN A 35 -0.55 -13.58 3.96
C ASN A 35 -1.18 -12.20 4.24
N PRO A 36 -2.51 -12.11 4.44
CA PRO A 36 -3.20 -10.83 4.64
C PRO A 36 -2.71 -10.02 5.85
N SER A 37 -2.29 -10.65 6.94
CA SER A 37 -1.77 -9.92 8.10
C SER A 37 -0.41 -9.30 7.82
N GLN A 38 0.49 -10.01 7.12
CA GLN A 38 1.79 -9.48 6.69
C GLN A 38 1.63 -8.30 5.72
N VAL A 39 0.67 -8.38 4.80
CA VAL A 39 0.35 -7.26 3.91
C VAL A 39 -0.14 -6.05 4.71
N THR A 40 -1.06 -6.27 5.65
CA THR A 40 -1.60 -5.21 6.51
C THR A 40 -0.50 -4.57 7.35
N GLU A 41 0.36 -5.38 7.97
CA GLU A 41 1.50 -4.93 8.75
C GLU A 41 2.45 -4.09 7.90
N ALA A 42 2.86 -4.57 6.72
CA ALA A 42 3.77 -3.84 5.85
C ALA A 42 3.20 -2.46 5.47
N LEU A 43 1.91 -2.39 5.13
CA LEU A 43 1.25 -1.13 4.78
C LEU A 43 1.15 -0.17 5.96
N GLN A 44 0.83 -0.67 7.16
CA GLN A 44 0.63 0.16 8.35
C GLN A 44 1.95 0.64 8.95
N MET A 45 2.96 -0.23 9.02
CA MET A 45 4.26 0.09 9.63
C MET A 45 5.13 0.97 8.74
N SER A 46 4.84 1.01 7.42
CA SER A 46 5.55 1.88 6.48
C SER A 46 4.78 3.16 6.14
N ALA A 47 3.58 3.35 6.70
CA ALA A 47 2.76 4.52 6.40
C ALA A 47 3.43 5.81 6.94
N ILE A 48 3.26 6.90 6.20
CA ILE A 48 3.66 8.23 6.63
C ILE A 48 2.53 8.79 7.51
N PRO A 49 2.77 9.06 8.80
CA PRO A 49 1.74 9.62 9.68
C PRO A 49 1.17 10.92 9.12
N VAL A 50 -0.15 11.09 9.24
CA VAL A 50 -0.84 12.32 8.86
C VAL A 50 -1.40 12.93 10.13
N GLY A 51 -0.66 13.89 10.69
CA GLY A 51 -0.92 14.43 12.01
C GLY A 51 -0.39 13.49 13.09
N GLU A 52 -1.29 12.86 13.84
CA GLU A 52 -0.95 11.87 14.86
C GLU A 52 -0.47 10.54 14.24
N ILE A 53 0.19 9.71 15.04
CA ILE A 53 0.67 8.38 14.63
C ILE A 53 -0.48 7.49 14.18
N TYR A 54 -1.65 7.64 14.79
CA TYR A 54 -2.88 6.98 14.38
C TYR A 54 -4.07 7.93 14.52
N SER A 55 -4.99 7.91 13.57
CA SER A 55 -6.27 8.63 13.69
C SER A 55 -7.43 7.84 13.09
N ASN A 56 -8.66 8.15 13.51
CA ASN A 56 -9.86 7.56 12.92
C ASN A 56 -10.14 8.03 11.48
N HIS A 57 -9.42 9.05 10.99
CA HIS A 57 -9.56 9.56 9.62
C HIS A 57 -8.54 8.97 8.65
N CYS A 58 -7.32 8.70 9.11
CA CYS A 58 -6.21 8.25 8.25
C CYS A 58 -5.58 6.92 8.68
N GLY A 59 -6.08 6.28 9.75
CA GLY A 59 -5.45 5.09 10.32
C GLY A 59 -3.99 5.37 10.67
N SER A 60 -3.09 4.47 10.26
CA SER A 60 -1.63 4.63 10.40
C SER A 60 -1.02 5.72 9.51
N GLY A 61 -1.79 6.35 8.62
CA GLY A 61 -1.36 7.46 7.79
C GLY A 61 -1.45 7.19 6.28
N ARG A 62 -0.74 8.00 5.51
CA ARG A 62 -0.70 7.91 4.05
C ARG A 62 0.23 6.79 3.62
N VAL A 63 -0.21 5.96 2.67
CA VAL A 63 0.60 4.87 2.13
C VAL A 63 1.91 5.37 1.51
N ASP A 64 2.99 4.65 1.77
CA ASP A 64 4.27 4.77 1.08
C ASP A 64 4.63 3.40 0.47
N ALA A 65 4.52 3.32 -0.85
CA ALA A 65 4.72 2.07 -1.58
C ALA A 65 6.18 1.59 -1.55
N LEU A 66 7.15 2.51 -1.59
CA LEU A 66 8.57 2.16 -1.56
C LEU A 66 8.94 1.64 -0.18
N ALA A 67 8.53 2.35 0.88
CA ALA A 67 8.79 1.92 2.24
C ALA A 67 8.11 0.57 2.55
N ALA A 68 6.91 0.30 2.02
CA ALA A 68 6.24 -0.99 2.17
C ALA A 68 7.03 -2.14 1.49
N ILE A 69 7.56 -1.89 0.29
CA ILE A 69 8.42 -2.84 -0.43
C ILE A 69 9.68 -3.15 0.39
N GLU A 70 10.33 -2.12 0.94
CA GLU A 70 11.51 -2.28 1.79
C GLU A 70 11.19 -3.03 3.08
N TYR A 71 10.04 -2.75 3.69
CA TYR A 71 9.56 -3.47 4.87
C TYR A 71 9.43 -4.97 4.59
N VAL A 72 8.81 -5.35 3.46
CA VAL A 72 8.69 -6.77 3.07
C VAL A 72 10.06 -7.41 2.85
N ARG A 73 10.98 -6.72 2.16
CA ARG A 73 12.35 -7.23 1.91
C ARG A 73 13.13 -7.50 3.19
N ASN A 74 12.96 -6.65 4.20
CA ASN A 74 13.73 -6.70 5.42
C ASN A 74 13.13 -7.67 6.45
N ASN A 75 11.80 -7.77 6.52
CA ASN A 75 11.10 -8.49 7.59
C ASN A 75 10.53 -9.85 7.16
N PHE A 76 10.21 -10.04 5.88
CA PHE A 76 9.56 -11.27 5.38
C PHE A 76 10.42 -12.03 4.36
N ARG A 77 11.72 -12.14 4.66
CA ARG A 77 12.68 -12.83 3.78
C ARG A 77 12.24 -14.25 3.46
N LYS A 78 12.44 -14.65 2.20
CA LYS A 78 12.27 -16.04 1.77
C LYS A 78 13.25 -16.88 2.59
N LYS A 79 12.74 -17.86 3.35
CA LYS A 79 13.63 -18.82 4.02
C LYS A 79 14.40 -19.55 2.93
N LEU A 80 15.72 -19.40 2.94
CA LEU A 80 16.60 -20.23 2.12
C LEU A 80 16.60 -21.61 2.76
N ASN A 81 16.12 -22.59 1.99
CA ASN A 81 16.23 -24.01 2.26
C ASN A 81 17.55 -24.55 1.72
#